data_AF-A0AAN8ME58-F1
#
_entry.id   AF-A0AAN8ME58-F1
#
_cell.length_a   1.000
_cell.length_b   1.000
_cell.length_c   1.000
_cell.angle_alpha   90.00
_cell.angle_beta   90.00
_cell.angle_gamma   90.00
#
_symmetry.space_group_name_H-M   'P 1'
#
loop_
_entity.id
_entity.type
_entity.pdbx_description
1 polymer ?
#
loop_
_entity_poly.entity_id
_entity_poly.type
_entity_poly.pdbx_seq_one_letter_code
_entity_poly.pdbx_strand_id
1 'polypeptide(L)'
;MSIFPSEPLLRFIKRLGNAQPDERLGLSAKIVSALALDPSGSRLVTGGYDFDVRFWDFAGMDAALNSFRTIQPCECHQIRSLQYSITGDVILVVSGNA
;
A
#
# COMPACT_ATOMS: atom_id res chain seq x y z
N MET A 1 17.17 16.32 -12.95
CA MET A 1 16.74 14.95 -13.24
C MET A 1 15.39 14.77 -12.55
N SER A 2 14.30 15.01 -13.28
CA SER A 2 12.94 14.99 -12.75
C SER A 2 12.51 13.54 -12.54
N ILE A 3 12.25 13.18 -11.28
CA ILE A 3 11.65 11.91 -10.87
C ILE A 3 10.19 11.96 -11.34
N PHE A 4 9.96 11.68 -12.62
CA PHE A 4 8.61 11.40 -13.08
C PHE A 4 8.30 9.96 -12.69
N PRO A 5 7.29 9.71 -11.82
CA PRO A 5 6.90 8.35 -11.52
C PRO A 5 6.45 7.65 -12.81
N SER A 6 6.75 6.35 -12.93
CA SER A 6 6.24 5.54 -14.03
C SER A 6 4.70 5.59 -14.07
N GLU A 7 4.10 5.53 -15.26
CA GLU A 7 2.64 5.49 -15.43
C GLU A 7 1.92 4.45 -14.53
N PRO A 8 2.42 3.21 -14.35
CA PRO A 8 1.80 2.25 -13.42
C PRO A 8 1.76 2.76 -11.98
N LEU A 9 2.83 3.41 -11.51
CA LEU A 9 2.89 3.99 -10.16
C LEU A 9 1.87 5.12 -10.02
N LEU A 10 1.81 6.04 -10.98
CA LEU A 10 0.87 7.17 -10.96
C LEU A 10 -0.59 6.69 -10.97
N ARG A 11 -0.89 5.69 -11.81
CA ARG A 11 -2.22 5.05 -11.86
C ARG A 11 -2.58 4.38 -10.54
N PHE A 12 -1.61 3.72 -9.91
CA PHE A 12 -1.81 3.04 -8.64
C PHE A 12 -2.10 4.02 -7.50
N ILE A 13 -1.29 5.07 -7.33
CA ILE A 13 -1.53 6.10 -6.30
C ILE A 13 -2.90 6.75 -6.49
N LYS A 14 -3.29 7.05 -7.73
CA LYS A 14 -4.63 7.59 -8.03
C LYS A 14 -5.75 6.61 -7.65
N ARG A 15 -5.55 5.30 -7.83
CA ARG A 15 -6.50 4.26 -7.41
C ARG A 15 -6.64 4.19 -5.90
N LEU A 16 -5.54 4.33 -5.16
CA LEU A 16 -5.59 4.39 -3.69
C LEU A 16 -6.33 5.64 -3.19
N GLY A 17 -6.04 6.81 -3.78
CA GLY A 17 -6.66 8.07 -3.38
C GLY A 17 -8.15 8.17 -3.70
N ASN A 18 -8.60 7.45 -4.72
CA ASN A 18 -10.01 7.37 -5.12
C ASN A 18 -10.65 6.03 -4.74
N ALA A 19 -10.20 5.38 -3.66
CA ALA A 19 -10.82 4.17 -3.15
C ALA A 19 -12.24 4.48 -2.60
N GLN A 20 -13.19 4.73 -3.50
CA GLN A 20 -14.61 4.58 -3.24
C GLN A 20 -14.92 3.08 -3.31
N PRO A 21 -15.75 2.52 -2.41
CA PRO A 21 -16.16 1.13 -2.52
C PRO A 21 -16.88 0.97 -3.86
N ASP A 22 -16.26 0.25 -4.80
CA ASP A 22 -16.90 -0.10 -6.07
C ASP A 22 -17.95 -1.18 -5.75
N GLU A 23 -19.18 -0.76 -5.46
CA GLU A 23 -20.33 -1.62 -5.11
C GLU A 23 -20.58 -2.72 -6.16
N ARG A 24 -19.98 -2.63 -7.36
CA ARG A 24 -20.25 -3.50 -8.50
C ARG A 24 -19.41 -4.78 -8.54
N LEU A 25 -18.35 -4.91 -7.73
CA LEU A 25 -17.43 -6.05 -7.82
C LEU A 25 -17.33 -6.93 -6.57
N GLY A 26 -18.04 -6.63 -5.47
CA GLY A 26 -18.02 -7.43 -4.24
C GLY A 26 -16.67 -7.51 -3.52
N LEU A 27 -15.60 -6.95 -4.11
CA LEU A 27 -14.32 -6.72 -3.49
C LEU A 27 -14.45 -5.45 -2.65
N SER A 28 -14.65 -5.60 -1.34
CA SER A 28 -14.63 -4.49 -0.40
C SER A 28 -13.26 -3.80 -0.43
N ALA A 29 -13.13 -2.75 -1.25
CA ALA A 29 -11.97 -1.88 -1.23
C ALA A 29 -12.04 -1.04 0.06
N LYS A 30 -11.34 -1.50 1.10
CA LYS A 30 -11.30 -0.79 2.39
C LYS A 30 -10.33 0.38 2.33
N ILE A 31 -10.61 1.38 3.16
CA ILE A 31 -9.89 2.65 3.20
C ILE A 31 -8.42 2.39 3.56
N VAL A 32 -7.52 2.95 2.75
CA VAL A 32 -6.09 2.99 3.04
C VAL A 32 -5.80 4.16 3.97
N SER A 33 -5.21 3.88 5.12
CA SER A 33 -4.88 4.87 6.15
C SER A 33 -3.39 5.18 6.22
N ALA A 34 -2.54 4.29 5.71
CA ALA A 34 -1.10 4.45 5.73
C ALA A 34 -0.45 3.98 4.42
N LEU A 35 0.61 4.66 4.00
CA LEU A 35 1.39 4.35 2.82
C LEU A 35 2.86 4.71 3.02
N ALA A 36 3.77 3.89 2.50
CA ALA A 36 5.22 4.15 2.55
C ALA A 36 5.90 3.61 1.30
N LEU A 37 6.78 4.42 0.70
CA LEU A 37 7.67 4.01 -0.38
C LEU A 37 9.01 3.58 0.19
N ASP A 38 9.65 2.59 -0.44
CA ASP A 38 11.02 2.26 -0.12
C ASP A 38 11.97 3.38 -0.62
N PRO A 39 13.20 3.48 -0.10
CA PRO A 39 14.16 4.53 -0.48
C PRO A 39 14.49 4.56 -1.98
N SER A 40 14.43 3.42 -2.67
CA SER A 40 14.67 3.36 -4.12
C SER A 40 13.44 3.77 -4.95
N GLY A 41 12.25 3.81 -4.34
CA GLY A 41 10.97 4.08 -5.01
C GLY A 41 10.45 2.93 -5.87
N SER A 42 11.04 1.73 -5.77
CA SER A 42 10.65 0.55 -6.56
C SER A 42 9.49 -0.23 -5.92
N ARG A 43 9.29 -0.06 -4.60
CA ARG A 43 8.31 -0.77 -3.80
C ARG A 43 7.49 0.20 -2.97
N LEU A 44 6.22 -0.16 -2.80
CA LEU A 44 5.27 0.54 -1.96
C LEU A 44 4.66 -0.44 -0.97
N VAL A 45 4.37 0.04 0.23
CA VAL A 45 3.59 -0.66 1.23
C VAL A 45 2.39 0.18 1.60
N THR A 46 1.23 -0.47 1.69
CA THR A 46 -0.04 0.16 2.08
C THR A 46 -0.65 -0.57 3.25
N GLY A 47 -1.27 0.16 4.17
CA GLY A 47 -2.00 -0.37 5.31
C GLY A 47 -3.34 0.33 5.47
N GLY A 48 -4.34 -0.39 5.98
CA GLY A 48 -5.72 0.09 6.02
C GLY A 48 -6.53 -0.35 7.24
N TYR A 49 -7.84 -0.09 7.12
CA TYR A 49 -8.87 -0.49 8.08
C TYR A 49 -9.27 -1.97 7.95
N ASP A 50 -8.71 -2.69 6.99
CA ASP A 50 -8.77 -4.15 6.89
C ASP A 50 -7.70 -4.87 7.68
N PHE A 51 -6.82 -4.13 8.38
CA PHE A 51 -5.70 -4.67 9.19
C PHE A 51 -4.57 -5.31 8.36
N ASP A 52 -4.77 -5.35 7.04
CA ASP A 52 -3.79 -5.85 6.09
C ASP A 52 -2.71 -4.80 5.82
N VAL A 53 -1.48 -5.30 5.71
CA VAL A 53 -0.35 -4.59 5.12
C VAL A 53 -0.02 -5.28 3.80
N ARG A 54 -0.17 -4.55 2.70
CA ARG A 54 0.05 -5.04 1.33
C ARG A 54 1.32 -4.46 0.75
N PHE A 55 2.08 -5.31 0.06
CA PHE A 55 3.32 -4.97 -0.61
C PHE A 55 3.13 -4.97 -2.12
N TRP A 56 3.69 -3.94 -2.75
CA TRP A 56 3.60 -3.67 -4.17
C TRP A 56 5.00 -3.52 -4.74
N ASP A 57 5.27 -4.18 -5.85
CA ASP A 57 6.52 -4.08 -6.58
C ASP A 57 6.21 -3.54 -7.97
N PHE A 58 6.70 -2.35 -8.28
CA PHE A 58 6.39 -1.66 -9.53
C PHE A 58 7.14 -2.24 -10.73
N ALA A 59 8.25 -2.94 -10.52
CA ALA A 59 8.99 -3.59 -11.61
C ALA A 59 8.23 -4.81 -12.15
N GLY A 60 7.50 -5.51 -11.28
CA GLY A 60 6.69 -6.68 -11.62
C GLY A 60 5.20 -6.42 -11.78
N MET A 61 4.75 -5.17 -11.64
CA MET A 61 3.32 -4.85 -11.63
C MET A 61 2.73 -4.85 -13.05
N ASP A 62 1.65 -5.59 -13.24
CA ASP A 62 0.90 -5.67 -14.49
C ASP A 62 -0.40 -4.86 -14.42
N ALA A 63 -1.24 -4.98 -15.46
CA ALA A 63 -2.52 -4.29 -15.53
C ALA A 63 -3.52 -4.72 -14.45
N ALA A 64 -3.32 -5.88 -13.79
CA ALA A 64 -4.18 -6.33 -12.70
C ALA A 64 -3.90 -5.55 -11.41
N LEU A 65 -2.70 -4.95 -11.27
CA LEU A 65 -2.31 -4.14 -10.12
C LEU A 65 -2.54 -4.90 -8.80
N ASN A 66 -2.05 -6.13 -8.73
CA ASN A 66 -2.18 -7.00 -7.55
C ASN A 66 -0.96 -6.87 -6.64
N SER A 67 -1.18 -6.98 -5.33
CA SER A 67 -0.10 -7.01 -4.35
C SER A 67 0.60 -8.36 -4.42
N PHE A 68 1.92 -8.37 -4.42
CA PHE A 68 2.68 -9.63 -4.47
C PHE A 68 2.76 -10.31 -3.09
N ARG A 69 2.46 -9.57 -2.02
CA ARG A 69 2.41 -10.08 -0.65
C ARG A 69 1.44 -9.28 0.20
N THR A 70 0.74 -9.97 1.08
CA THR A 70 -0.11 -9.39 2.13
C THR A 70 0.25 -10.04 3.46
N ILE A 71 0.33 -9.24 4.52
CA ILE A 71 0.52 -9.71 5.89
C ILE A 71 -0.48 -9.02 6.81
N GLN A 72 -0.82 -9.67 7.93
CA GLN A 72 -1.61 -9.07 9.01
C GLN A 72 -0.75 -9.03 10.27
N PRO A 73 -0.08 -7.90 10.57
CA PRO A 73 0.80 -7.79 11.74
C PRO A 73 0.00 -7.77 13.05
N CYS A 74 -1.22 -7.23 13.01
CA CYS A 74 -2.15 -7.17 14.13
C CYS A 74 -3.52 -7.60 13.62
N GLU A 75 -4.14 -8.61 14.23
CA GLU A 75 -5.38 -9.21 13.70
C GLU A 75 -6.64 -8.34 13.92
N CYS A 76 -6.57 -7.32 14.77
CA CYS A 76 -7.76 -6.54 15.17
C CYS A 76 -7.55 -5.02 15.25
N HIS A 77 -6.47 -4.48 14.66
CA HIS A 77 -6.12 -3.06 14.79
C HIS A 77 -5.79 -2.41 13.45
N GLN A 78 -6.38 -1.24 13.19
CA GLN A 78 -6.10 -0.46 11.98
C GLN A 78 -4.64 -0.01 11.92
N ILE A 79 -4.08 -0.06 10.71
CA ILE A 79 -2.72 0.40 10.47
C ILE A 79 -2.72 1.93 10.35
N ARG A 80 -2.13 2.63 11.31
CA ARG A 80 -2.12 4.11 11.34
C ARG A 80 -0.90 4.71 10.66
N SER A 81 0.25 4.05 10.75
CA SER A 81 1.47 4.55 10.13
C SER A 81 2.34 3.40 9.63
N LEU A 82 2.97 3.64 8.49
CA LEU A 82 3.94 2.75 7.87
C LEU A 82 5.17 3.58 7.51
N GLN A 83 6.36 3.03 7.73
CA GLN A 83 7.58 3.69 7.31
C GLN A 83 8.63 2.66 6.92
N TYR A 84 9.24 2.82 5.76
CA TYR A 84 10.43 2.07 5.41
C TYR A 84 11.65 2.59 6.20
N SER A 85 12.51 1.67 6.60
CA SER A 85 13.88 2.01 6.99
C SER A 85 14.61 2.70 5.84
N ILE A 86 15.59 3.55 6.17
CA ILE A 86 16.40 4.26 5.19
C ILE A 86 17.23 3.32 4.29
N THR A 87 17.48 2.09 4.77
CA THR A 87 18.17 1.05 4.02
C THR A 87 17.21 0.21 3.18
N GLY A 88 15.92 0.21 3.49
CA GLY A 88 14.88 -0.51 2.76
C GLY A 88 14.64 -1.95 3.22
N ASP A 89 15.38 -2.43 4.25
CA ASP A 89 15.35 -3.84 4.67
C ASP A 89 14.16 -4.17 5.57
N VAL A 90 13.75 -3.19 6.38
CA VAL A 90 12.66 -3.33 7.35
C VAL A 90 11.61 -2.24 7.19
N ILE A 91 10.40 -2.53 7.69
CA ILE A 91 9.30 -1.59 7.79
C ILE A 91 8.88 -1.43 9.25
N LEU A 92 8.64 -0.20 9.67
CA LEU A 92 7.94 0.13 10.89
C LEU A 92 6.43 0.10 10.60
N VAL A 93 5.69 -0.65 11.41
CA VAL A 93 4.23 -0.70 11.37
C VAL A 93 3.70 -0.20 12.70
N VAL A 94 2.86 0.84 12.68
CA VAL A 94 2.18 1.36 13.87
C VAL A 94 0.69 1.12 13.72
N SER A 95 0.15 0.27 14.60
CA SER A 95 -1.28 0.02 14.71
C SER A 95 -1.91 0.93 15.78
N GLY A 96 -3.18 1.27 15.59
CA GLY A 96 -3.96 1.99 16.59
C GLY A 96 -4.70 1.04 17.51
N ASN A 97 -4.75 1.34 18.81
CA ASN A 97 -5.74 0.72 19.69
C ASN A 97 -7.09 1.44 19.49
N ALA A 98 -8.19 0.69 19.54
CA ALA A 98 -9.55 1.26 19.57
C ALA A 98 -9.94 1.62 21.01
#